data_AF-A0A357IWK9-F1
#
_entry.id   AF-A0A357IWK9-F1
#
_cell.length_a   1.000
_cell.length_b   1.000
_cell.length_c   1.000
_cell.angle_alpha   90.00
_cell.angle_beta   90.00
_cell.angle_gamma   90.00
#
_symmetry.space_group_name_H-M   'P 1'
#
loop_
_entity.id
_entity.type
_entity.pdbx_description
1 polymer ?
#
loop_
_entity_poly.entity_id
_entity_poly.type
_entity_poly.pdbx_seq_one_letter_code
_entity_poly.pdbx_strand_id
1 'polypeptide(L)'
;GSTFGGNHVVARAAYENLRIIMGREILKNAEGLSDYFFRRLRLLQETCPIVKDVRGIGLHIGVELTDHGPDVVTRCREEKLLVNCTAGHVIRIMP
;
A
#
# COMPACT_ATOMS: atom_id res chain seq x y z
N GLY A 1 -1.82 -21.36 -24.89
CA GLY A 1 -2.68 -20.17 -25.10
C GLY A 1 -3.70 -20.12 -23.99
N SER A 2 -4.09 -18.92 -23.55
CA SER A 2 -5.15 -18.74 -22.53
C SER A 2 -6.45 -18.34 -23.22
N THR A 3 -7.56 -19.03 -22.92
CA THR A 3 -8.89 -18.81 -23.51
C THR A 3 -9.40 -17.38 -23.33
N PHE A 4 -9.02 -16.70 -22.24
CA PHE A 4 -9.44 -15.33 -21.93
C PHE A 4 -8.32 -14.29 -22.09
N GLY A 5 -7.12 -14.72 -22.47
CA GLY A 5 -5.98 -13.83 -22.65
C GLY A 5 -6.17 -12.92 -23.86
N GLY A 6 -5.97 -11.62 -23.68
CA GLY A 6 -5.97 -10.65 -24.79
C GLY A 6 -7.34 -10.37 -25.42
N ASN A 7 -8.44 -10.66 -24.72
CA ASN A 7 -9.77 -10.32 -25.22
C ASN A 7 -9.97 -8.79 -25.35
N HIS A 8 -10.90 -8.38 -26.22
CA HIS A 8 -11.14 -6.98 -26.57
C HIS A 8 -11.59 -6.11 -25.39
N VAL A 9 -12.34 -6.66 -24.42
CA VAL A 9 -12.77 -5.94 -23.23
C VAL A 9 -11.58 -5.61 -22.32
N VAL A 10 -10.73 -6.60 -22.04
CA VAL A 10 -9.52 -6.41 -21.22
C VAL A 10 -8.54 -5.46 -21.90
N ALA A 11 -8.35 -5.60 -23.22
CA ALA A 11 -7.49 -4.70 -23.99
C ALA A 11 -7.97 -3.24 -23.90
N ARG A 12 -9.29 -3.00 -24.01
CA ARG A 12 -9.84 -1.66 -23.87
C ARG A 12 -9.67 -1.11 -22.46
N ALA A 13 -9.95 -1.90 -21.42
CA ALA A 13 -9.75 -1.49 -20.03
C ALA A 13 -8.28 -1.16 -19.73
N ALA A 14 -7.34 -1.98 -20.22
CA ALA A 14 -5.91 -1.73 -20.07
C ALA A 14 -5.47 -0.44 -20.76
N TYR A 15 -5.93 -0.20 -21.99
CA TYR A 15 -5.65 1.03 -22.72
C TYR A 15 -6.14 2.27 -21.96
N GLU A 16 -7.38 2.25 -21.46
CA GLU A 16 -7.94 3.36 -20.70
C GLU A 16 -7.20 3.61 -19.39
N ASN A 17 -6.82 2.56 -18.66
CA ASN A 17 -6.00 2.68 -17.45
C ASN A 17 -4.65 3.34 -17.75
N LEU A 18 -3.94 2.88 -18.78
CA LEU A 18 -2.65 3.47 -19.16
C LEU A 18 -2.81 4.93 -19.60
N ARG A 19 -3.86 5.25 -20.37
CA ARG A 19 -4.17 6.61 -20.80
C ARG A 19 -4.41 7.53 -19.61
N ILE A 20 -5.14 7.07 -18.59
CA ILE A 20 -5.39 7.83 -17.36
C ILE A 20 -4.10 8.02 -16.55
N ILE A 21 -3.29 6.97 -16.40
CA ILE A 21 -2.00 7.03 -15.66
C ILE A 21 -1.04 8.01 -16.33
N MET A 22 -0.94 8.00 -17.66
CA MET A 22 -0.04 8.88 -18.40
C MET A 22 -0.59 10.31 -18.57
N GLY A 23 -1.90 10.47 -18.68
CA GLY A 23 -2.56 11.76 -18.93
C GLY A 23 -2.86 12.58 -17.67
N ARG A 24 -2.70 11.99 -16.48
CA ARG A 24 -2.86 12.68 -15.19
C ARG A 24 -1.55 12.67 -14.43
N GLU A 25 -1.36 13.61 -13.52
CA GLU A 25 -0.19 13.66 -12.63
C GLU A 25 -0.27 12.62 -11.48
N ILE A 26 -0.76 11.40 -11.75
CA ILE A 26 -0.95 10.35 -10.72
C ILE A 26 0.38 9.94 -10.11
N LEU A 27 1.44 9.78 -10.92
CA LEU A 27 2.77 9.40 -10.44
C LEU A 27 3.37 10.48 -9.51
N LYS A 28 3.30 11.75 -9.93
CA LYS A 28 3.76 12.88 -9.13
C LYS A 28 2.97 13.04 -7.82
N ASN A 29 1.66 12.80 -7.85
CA ASN A 29 0.85 12.77 -6.64
C ASN A 29 1.25 11.61 -5.72
N ALA A 30 1.54 10.43 -6.28
CA ALA A 30 2.00 9.27 -5.52
C ALA A 30 3.36 9.52 -4.86
N GLU A 31 4.28 10.23 -5.52
CA GLU A 31 5.55 10.68 -4.91
C GLU A 31 5.32 11.60 -3.72
N GLY A 32 4.51 12.65 -3.88
CA GLY A 32 4.21 13.59 -2.79
C GLY A 32 3.51 12.92 -1.60
N LEU A 33 2.58 12.00 -1.87
CA LEU A 33 1.94 11.20 -0.83
C LEU A 33 2.92 10.22 -0.18
N SER A 34 3.82 9.61 -0.94
CA SER A 34 4.86 8.71 -0.42
C SER A 34 5.71 9.41 0.63
N ASP A 35 6.24 10.59 0.31
CA ASP A 35 7.03 11.40 1.23
C ASP A 35 6.25 11.74 2.51
N TYR A 36 4.98 12.09 2.37
CA TYR A 36 4.09 12.33 3.50
C TYR A 36 3.93 11.08 4.38
N PHE A 37 3.63 9.93 3.79
CA PHE A 37 3.45 8.68 4.52
C PHE A 37 4.73 8.26 5.25
N PHE A 38 5.88 8.24 4.58
CA PHE A 38 7.15 7.85 5.19
C PHE A 38 7.54 8.78 6.33
N ARG A 39 7.35 10.10 6.17
CA ARG A 39 7.60 11.06 7.26
C ARG A 39 6.72 10.77 8.48
N ARG A 40 5.43 10.53 8.27
CA ARG A 40 4.47 10.26 9.37
C ARG A 40 4.73 8.92 10.05
N LEU A 41 5.06 7.88 9.28
CA LEU A 41 5.33 6.55 9.80
C LEU A 41 6.67 6.46 10.54
N ARG A 42 7.69 7.20 10.12
CA ARG A 42 8.94 7.32 10.88
C ARG A 42 8.74 8.04 12.21
N LEU A 43 7.94 9.11 12.24
CA LEU A 43 7.53 9.73 13.52
C LEU A 43 6.77 8.74 14.42
N LEU A 44 5.90 7.90 13.82
CA LEU A 44 5.22 6.86 14.57
C LEU A 44 6.20 5.83 15.13
N GLN A 45 7.23 5.45 14.37
CA GLN A 45 8.29 4.54 14.81
C GLN A 45 9.05 5.08 16.04
N GLU A 46 9.30 6.39 16.11
CA GLU A 46 9.95 7.02 17.26
C GLU A 46 9.09 6.98 18.54
N THR A 47 7.76 6.98 18.39
CA THR A 47 6.81 7.09 19.50
C THR A 47 6.11 5.77 19.86
N CYS A 48 6.16 4.78 18.98
CA CYS A 48 5.48 3.49 19.11
C CYS A 48 6.51 2.35 19.08
N PRO A 49 6.91 1.80 20.25
CA PRO A 49 7.94 0.75 20.34
C PRO A 49 7.60 -0.54 19.59
N ILE A 50 6.31 -0.76 19.27
CA ILE A 50 5.84 -1.94 18.52
C ILE A 50 6.29 -1.85 17.06
N VAL A 51 6.52 -0.64 16.53
CA VAL A 51 7.00 -0.44 15.15
C VAL A 51 8.51 -0.61 15.14
N LYS A 52 8.96 -1.72 14.56
CA LYS A 52 10.38 -2.06 14.45
C LYS A 52 11.05 -1.34 13.28
N ASP A 53 10.43 -1.38 12.11
CA ASP A 53 10.98 -0.85 10.87
C ASP A 53 9.88 -0.37 9.92
N VAL A 54 10.21 0.61 9.08
CA VAL A 54 9.31 1.14 8.05
C VAL A 54 10.06 1.17 6.72
N ARG A 55 9.60 0.38 5.76
CA ARG A 55 10.22 0.21 4.44
C ARG A 55 9.21 0.22 3.31
N GLY A 56 9.67 0.45 2.08
CA GLY A 56 8.82 0.42 0.89
C GLY A 56 9.26 1.43 -0.16
N ILE A 57 8.48 1.52 -1.24
CA ILE A 57 8.70 2.45 -2.34
C ILE A 57 7.34 3.00 -2.80
N GLY A 58 7.25 4.32 -2.97
CA GLY A 58 6.00 4.97 -3.34
C GLY A 58 4.91 4.73 -2.30
N LEU A 59 3.75 4.23 -2.74
CA LEU A 59 2.62 3.91 -1.88
C LEU A 59 2.54 2.42 -1.51
N HIS A 60 3.57 1.63 -1.84
CA HIS A 60 3.68 0.25 -1.37
C HIS A 60 4.57 0.22 -0.12
N ILE A 61 3.93 0.30 1.05
CA ILE A 61 4.60 0.50 2.33
C ILE A 61 4.42 -0.73 3.21
N GLY A 62 5.51 -1.15 3.86
CA GLY A 62 5.54 -2.20 4.88
C GLY A 62 5.99 -1.63 6.21
N VAL A 63 5.19 -1.85 7.25
CA VAL A 63 5.49 -1.51 8.65
C VAL A 63 5.74 -2.83 9.38
N GLU A 64 6.99 -3.07 9.76
CA GLU A 64 7.39 -4.24 10.53
C GLU A 64 7.09 -4.01 12.01
N LEU A 65 6.40 -4.97 12.62
CA LEU A 65 6.03 -4.94 14.02
C LEU A 65 6.87 -5.94 14.83
N THR A 66 7.10 -5.65 16.10
CA THR A 66 7.71 -6.58 17.05
C THR A 66 6.71 -7.59 17.64
N ASP A 67 5.41 -7.37 17.42
CA ASP A 67 4.29 -8.10 18.03
C ASP A 67 3.42 -8.80 16.97
N HIS A 68 2.36 -9.49 17.42
CA HIS A 68 1.44 -10.23 16.57
C HIS A 68 0.63 -9.31 15.64
N GLY A 69 1.03 -9.26 14.37
CA GLY A 69 0.43 -8.37 13.36
C GLY A 69 -1.07 -8.56 13.09
N PRO A 70 -1.65 -9.78 13.12
CA PRO A 70 -3.08 -9.97 12.93
C PRO A 70 -3.98 -9.23 13.93
N ASP A 71 -3.50 -9.00 15.15
CA ASP A 71 -4.28 -8.28 16.18
C ASP A 71 -4.37 -6.80 15.82
N VAL A 72 -3.26 -6.23 15.33
CA VAL A 72 -3.21 -4.87 14.79
C VAL A 72 -4.15 -4.72 13.59
N VAL A 73 -4.17 -5.69 12.67
CA VAL A 73 -5.12 -5.67 11.53
C VAL A 73 -6.57 -5.67 12.02
N THR A 74 -6.89 -6.49 13.02
CA THR A 74 -8.24 -6.57 13.59
C THR A 74 -8.67 -5.21 14.16
N ARG A 75 -7.79 -4.57 14.95
CA ARG A 75 -8.04 -3.23 15.49
C ARG A 75 -8.14 -2.15 14.42
N CYS A 76 -7.27 -2.18 13.41
CA CYS A 76 -7.39 -1.27 12.26
C CYS A 76 -8.74 -1.41 11.57
N ARG A 77 -9.23 -2.65 11.38
CA ARG A 77 -10.53 -2.91 10.77
C ARG A 77 -11.69 -2.36 11.61
N GLU A 78 -11.63 -2.50 12.94
CA GLU A 78 -12.61 -1.90 13.87
C GLU A 78 -12.64 -0.37 13.74
N GLU A 79 -11.48 0.24 13.53
CA GLU A 79 -11.29 1.67 13.22
C GLU A 79 -11.54 2.02 11.74
N LYS A 80 -12.14 1.09 10.95
CA LYS A 80 -12.50 1.27 9.53
C LYS A 80 -11.32 1.45 8.58
N LEU A 81 -10.12 1.05 9.00
CA LEU A 81 -8.91 1.03 8.18
C LEU A 81 -8.61 -0.41 7.72
N LEU A 82 -8.71 -0.64 6.41
CA LEU A 82 -8.37 -1.94 5.81
C LEU A 82 -6.88 -1.98 5.48
N VAL A 83 -6.16 -2.86 6.19
CA VAL A 83 -4.75 -3.16 5.96
C VAL A 83 -4.55 -4.67 5.97
N ASN A 84 -3.49 -5.13 5.33
CA ASN A 84 -3.14 -6.56 5.33
C ASN A 84 -1.93 -6.81 6.23
N CYS A 85 -1.88 -7.97 6.89
CA CYS A 85 -0.66 -8.45 7.54
C CYS A 85 -0.02 -9.54 6.70
N THR A 86 1.28 -9.45 6.48
CA THR A 86 2.08 -10.45 5.78
C THR A 86 3.24 -10.92 6.65
N ALA A 87 3.66 -12.16 6.45
CA ALA A 87 4.69 -12.82 7.27
C ALA A 87 4.40 -12.83 8.79
N GLY A 88 3.16 -12.60 9.21
CA GLY A 88 2.73 -12.58 10.62
C GLY A 88 3.03 -11.29 11.39
N HIS A 89 3.91 -10.42 10.90
CA HIS A 89 4.38 -9.24 11.63
C HIS A 89 4.59 -7.99 10.76
N VAL A 90 4.25 -8.02 9.46
CA VAL A 90 4.42 -6.86 8.56
C VAL A 90 3.06 -6.36 8.09
N ILE A 91 2.67 -5.16 8.52
CA ILE A 91 1.47 -4.48 8.02
C ILE A 91 1.78 -3.83 6.69
N ARG A 92 1.01 -4.20 5.65
CA ARG A 92 1.12 -3.68 4.30
C ARG A 92 0.04 -2.64 4.05
N ILE A 93 0.48 -1.45 3.65
CA ILE A 93 -0.35 -0.31 3.30
C ILE A 93 -0.17 -0.07 1.80
N MET A 94 -1.27 -0.17 1.06
CA MET A 94 -1.37 0.05 -0.39
C MET A 94 -2.72 0.72 -0.69
N PRO A 95 -2.81 2.05 -0.52
CA PRO A 95 -4.04 2.80 -0.73
C PRO A 95 -4.45 2.88 -2.20
#